data_AF-A0A4V2TQD8-F1
#
_entry.id   AF-A0A4V2TQD8-F1
#
_cell.length_a   1.000
_cell.length_b   1.000
_cell.length_c   1.000
_cell.angle_alpha   90.00
_cell.angle_beta   90.00
_cell.angle_gamma   90.00
#
_symmetry.space_group_name_H-M   'P 1'
#
loop_
_entity.id
_entity.type
_entity.pdbx_description
1 polymer ?
#
loop_
_entity_poly.entity_id
_entity_poly.type
_entity_poly.pdbx_seq_one_letter_code
_entity_poly.pdbx_strand_id
1 'polypeptide(L)'
;MEYLIKSLEKNLLELDRESIKRKLTVKEKKQKEYLKYEIYWAKFKKFKADFERLILTDVEKLASSLKKPLLEKKIVIRTESHIKNSTRFFEPDLPFYMIVSISNKSNSLINRWEKSPFLLIKGNHENGTVELFDVNQDLTYVSSFIKKNVWDFPIEQFKIDEYKFTLFKPHIEKWLDRNVNRIHNSESYKKKYKIV
;
A
#
# COMPACT_ATOMS: atom_id res chain seq x y z
N MET A 1 -5.50 18.77 -11.87
CA MET A 1 -6.39 18.05 -10.92
C MET A 1 -6.77 18.89 -9.71
N GLU A 2 -5.83 19.52 -9.01
CA GLU A 2 -6.10 20.31 -7.80
C GLU A 2 -7.08 21.48 -8.02
N TYR A 3 -6.89 22.25 -9.09
CA TYR A 3 -7.80 23.34 -9.48
C TYR A 3 -9.23 22.83 -9.76
N LEU A 4 -9.35 21.68 -10.44
CA LEU A 4 -10.65 21.06 -10.72
C LEU A 4 -11.36 20.67 -9.42
N ILE A 5 -10.66 20.03 -8.48
CA ILE A 5 -11.22 19.63 -7.19
C ILE A 5 -11.73 20.87 -6.44
N LYS A 6 -10.90 21.91 -6.31
CA LYS A 6 -11.29 23.17 -5.63
C LYS A 6 -12.51 23.83 -6.27
N SER A 7 -12.58 23.83 -7.60
CA SER A 7 -13.73 24.36 -8.34
C SER A 7 -15.02 23.59 -8.06
N LEU A 8 -14.97 22.26 -8.09
CA LEU A 8 -16.11 21.40 -7.78
C LEU A 8 -16.57 21.54 -6.31
N GLU A 9 -15.63 21.61 -5.37
CA GLU A 9 -15.92 21.82 -3.95
C GLU A 9 -16.58 23.17 -3.69
N LYS A 10 -16.16 24.23 -4.39
CA LYS A 10 -16.81 25.54 -4.33
C LYS A 10 -18.27 25.47 -4.77
N ASN A 11 -18.55 24.81 -5.90
CA ASN A 11 -19.91 24.64 -6.40
C ASN A 11 -20.79 23.82 -5.44
N LEU A 12 -20.22 22.80 -4.80
CA LEU A 12 -20.91 22.00 -3.79
C LEU A 12 -21.26 22.85 -2.55
N LEU A 13 -20.31 23.67 -2.07
CA LEU A 13 -20.52 24.58 -0.95
C LEU A 13 -21.60 25.63 -1.22
N GLU A 14 -21.71 26.11 -2.45
CA GLU A 14 -22.79 27.02 -2.86
C GLU A 14 -24.16 26.36 -2.74
N LEU A 15 -24.31 25.10 -3.19
CA LEU A 15 -25.55 24.32 -3.01
C LEU A 15 -25.84 23.99 -1.53
N ASP A 16 -24.81 23.74 -0.72
CA ASP A 16 -24.96 23.52 0.71
C ASP A 16 -25.51 24.78 1.39
N ARG A 17 -24.95 25.95 1.10
CA ARG A 17 -25.42 27.24 1.61
C ARG A 17 -26.87 27.52 1.20
N GLU A 18 -27.23 27.21 -0.04
CA GLU A 18 -28.60 27.38 -0.52
C GLU A 18 -29.58 26.44 0.19
N SER A 19 -29.15 25.21 0.50
CA SER A 19 -29.98 24.23 1.21
C SER A 19 -30.30 24.58 2.66
N ILE A 20 -29.48 25.43 3.28
CA ILE A 20 -29.75 26.00 4.61
C ILE A 20 -30.82 27.09 4.52
N LYS A 21 -30.81 27.87 3.44
CA LYS A 21 -31.74 28.99 3.24
C LYS A 21 -33.12 28.52 2.77
N ARG A 22 -33.17 27.48 1.92
CA ARG A 22 -34.43 26.93 1.38
C ARG A 22 -34.32 25.45 1.04
N LYS A 23 -35.49 24.83 0.85
CA LYS A 23 -35.58 23.46 0.33
C LYS A 23 -35.08 23.43 -1.14
N LEU A 24 -34.11 22.56 -1.40
CA LEU A 24 -33.64 22.30 -2.76
C LEU A 24 -34.70 21.58 -3.60
N THR A 25 -34.79 21.94 -4.88
CA THR A 25 -35.58 21.24 -5.89
C THR A 25 -35.01 19.85 -6.17
N VAL A 26 -35.79 18.99 -6.83
CA VAL A 26 -35.33 17.66 -7.25
C VAL A 26 -34.09 17.73 -8.15
N LYS A 27 -34.04 18.72 -9.06
CA LYS A 27 -32.91 18.92 -9.97
C LYS A 27 -31.63 19.31 -9.21
N GLU A 28 -31.74 20.23 -8.25
CA GLU A 28 -30.61 20.68 -7.43
C GLU A 28 -30.07 19.57 -6.52
N LYS A 29 -30.95 18.72 -5.98
CA LYS A 29 -30.53 17.53 -5.21
C LYS A 29 -29.71 16.56 -6.06
N LYS A 30 -30.18 16.24 -7.28
CA LYS A 30 -29.43 15.39 -8.21
C LYS A 30 -28.08 16.00 -8.59
N GLN A 31 -28.04 17.32 -8.81
CA GLN A 31 -26.79 18.03 -9.10
C GLN A 31 -25.81 17.96 -7.92
N LYS A 32 -26.31 18.11 -6.69
CA LYS A 32 -25.50 17.98 -5.46
C LYS A 32 -24.90 16.58 -5.32
N GLU A 33 -25.68 15.53 -5.58
CA GLU A 33 -25.18 14.14 -5.60
C GLU A 33 -24.13 13.91 -6.69
N TYR A 34 -24.39 14.42 -7.90
CA TYR A 34 -23.43 14.34 -9.00
C TYR A 34 -22.11 15.06 -8.68
N LEU A 35 -22.16 16.25 -8.07
CA LEU A 35 -20.94 16.95 -7.64
C LEU A 35 -20.16 16.16 -6.58
N LYS A 36 -20.84 15.54 -5.61
CA LYS A 36 -20.18 14.66 -4.63
C LYS A 36 -19.45 13.50 -5.31
N TYR A 37 -20.10 12.87 -6.30
CA TYR A 37 -19.52 11.80 -7.09
C TYR A 37 -18.29 12.26 -7.89
N GLU A 38 -18.38 13.39 -8.59
CA GLU A 38 -17.26 13.94 -9.37
C GLU A 38 -16.08 14.33 -8.48
N ILE A 39 -16.34 14.96 -7.33
CA ILE A 39 -15.31 15.30 -6.33
C ILE A 39 -14.61 14.03 -5.83
N TYR A 40 -15.39 13.00 -5.48
CA TYR A 40 -14.86 11.72 -5.04
C TYR A 40 -13.90 11.13 -6.08
N TRP A 41 -14.33 11.01 -7.34
CA TRP A 41 -13.50 10.45 -8.39
C TRP A 41 -12.29 11.31 -8.74
N ALA A 42 -12.42 12.63 -8.69
CA ALA A 42 -11.29 13.54 -8.90
C ALA A 42 -10.23 13.37 -7.80
N LYS A 43 -10.65 13.29 -6.53
CA LYS A 43 -9.76 13.01 -5.39
C LYS A 43 -9.12 11.63 -5.49
N PHE A 44 -9.91 10.60 -5.79
CA PHE A 44 -9.43 9.23 -6.01
C PHE A 44 -8.35 9.18 -7.10
N LYS A 45 -8.61 9.79 -8.27
CA LYS A 45 -7.65 9.84 -9.39
C LYS A 45 -6.37 10.58 -9.04
N LYS A 46 -6.47 11.73 -8.35
CA LYS A 46 -5.30 12.49 -7.86
C LYS A 46 -4.47 11.61 -6.90
N PHE A 47 -5.12 11.06 -5.88
CA PHE A 47 -4.48 10.24 -4.87
C PHE A 47 -3.78 9.02 -5.48
N LYS A 48 -4.44 8.33 -6.42
CA LYS A 48 -3.85 7.23 -7.18
C LYS A 48 -2.53 7.65 -7.82
N ALA A 49 -2.55 8.72 -8.62
CA ALA A 49 -1.37 9.18 -9.33
C ALA A 49 -0.23 9.59 -8.38
N ASP A 50 -0.55 10.25 -7.26
CA ASP A 50 0.43 10.62 -6.25
C ASP A 50 1.03 9.38 -5.55
N PHE A 51 0.19 8.41 -5.18
CA PHE A 51 0.61 7.16 -4.53
C PHE A 51 1.52 6.36 -5.45
N GLU A 52 1.12 6.20 -6.71
CA GLU A 52 1.89 5.49 -7.72
C GLU A 52 3.25 6.15 -7.95
N ARG A 53 3.27 7.46 -8.14
CA ARG A 53 4.50 8.21 -8.39
C ARG A 53 5.47 8.12 -7.21
N LEU A 54 4.98 8.29 -5.98
CA LEU A 54 5.83 8.36 -4.80
C LEU A 54 6.23 6.96 -4.33
N ILE A 55 5.25 6.14 -3.98
CA ILE A 55 5.49 4.88 -3.27
C ILE A 55 6.15 3.85 -4.16
N LEU A 56 5.69 3.69 -5.41
CA LEU A 56 6.24 2.64 -6.28
C LEU A 56 7.69 2.95 -6.64
N THR A 57 7.96 4.19 -7.07
CA THR A 57 9.31 4.62 -7.41
C THR A 57 10.28 4.40 -6.26
N ASP A 58 9.90 4.78 -5.04
CA ASP A 58 10.77 4.68 -3.88
C ASP A 58 11.00 3.23 -3.45
N VAL A 59 9.95 2.40 -3.48
CA VAL A 59 10.06 0.98 -3.14
C VAL A 59 10.82 0.20 -4.22
N GLU A 60 10.68 0.54 -5.49
CA GLU A 60 11.46 -0.07 -6.58
C GLU A 60 12.94 0.28 -6.50
N LYS A 61 13.27 1.54 -6.17
CA LYS A 61 14.64 1.96 -5.89
C LYS A 61 15.22 1.19 -4.70
N LEU A 62 14.48 1.08 -3.61
CA LEU A 62 14.87 0.26 -2.46
C LEU A 62 15.10 -1.20 -2.85
N ALA A 63 14.14 -1.83 -3.53
CA ALA A 63 14.24 -3.23 -3.92
C ALA A 63 15.47 -3.47 -4.82
N SER A 64 15.77 -2.52 -5.70
CA SER A 64 16.95 -2.57 -6.56
C SER A 64 18.24 -2.44 -5.76
N SER A 65 18.32 -1.51 -4.80
CA SER A 65 19.51 -1.34 -3.96
C SER A 65 19.76 -2.55 -3.05
N LEU A 66 18.70 -3.21 -2.58
CA LEU A 66 18.78 -4.38 -1.70
C LEU A 66 19.01 -5.70 -2.45
N LYS A 67 18.78 -5.74 -3.78
CA LYS A 67 18.80 -6.96 -4.57
C LYS A 67 20.11 -7.74 -4.43
N LYS A 68 21.25 -7.08 -4.63
CA LYS A 68 22.57 -7.72 -4.56
C LYS A 68 22.95 -8.12 -3.12
N PRO A 69 22.89 -7.22 -2.11
CA PRO A 69 23.19 -7.57 -0.73
C PRO A 69 22.37 -8.74 -0.17
N LEU A 70 21.07 -8.81 -0.51
CA LEU A 70 20.22 -9.91 -0.07
C LEU A 70 20.55 -11.21 -0.79
N LEU A 71 20.87 -11.15 -2.08
CA LEU A 71 21.21 -12.34 -2.87
C LEU A 71 22.49 -13.02 -2.38
N GLU A 72 23.48 -12.24 -1.93
CA GLU A 72 24.71 -12.74 -1.28
C GLU A 72 24.37 -13.56 -0.04
N LYS A 73 23.34 -13.14 0.72
CA LYS A 73 22.79 -13.86 1.88
C LYS A 73 21.79 -14.97 1.52
N LYS A 74 21.68 -15.35 0.24
CA LYS A 74 20.70 -16.32 -0.29
C LYS A 74 19.24 -15.93 -0.02
N ILE A 75 18.97 -14.64 0.11
CA ILE A 75 17.64 -14.06 0.30
C ILE A 75 17.23 -13.34 -0.99
N VAL A 76 15.94 -13.34 -1.28
CA VAL A 76 15.37 -12.60 -2.41
C VAL A 76 14.31 -11.64 -1.88
N ILE A 77 14.37 -10.39 -2.34
CA ILE A 77 13.31 -9.40 -2.14
C ILE A 77 12.28 -9.52 -3.27
N ARG A 78 11.01 -9.39 -2.92
CA ARG A 78 9.87 -9.43 -3.84
C ARG A 78 8.94 -8.27 -3.55
N THR A 79 8.34 -7.76 -4.62
CA THR A 79 7.36 -6.67 -4.55
C THR A 79 6.12 -6.98 -5.38
N GLU A 80 4.96 -6.64 -4.83
CA GLU A 80 3.66 -6.78 -5.52
C GLU A 80 2.81 -5.53 -5.29
N SER A 81 2.06 -5.10 -6.30
CA SER A 81 1.16 -3.95 -6.22
C SER A 81 -0.09 -4.22 -7.04
N HIS A 82 -1.14 -3.42 -6.78
CA HIS A 82 -2.40 -3.43 -7.52
C HIS A 82 -2.27 -3.15 -9.04
N ILE A 83 -1.12 -2.67 -9.51
CA ILE A 83 -0.91 -2.12 -10.86
C ILE A 83 -0.26 -3.09 -11.82
N LYS A 84 0.49 -4.09 -11.33
CA LYS A 84 1.17 -5.02 -12.22
C LYS A 84 0.13 -5.77 -13.07
N ASN A 85 0.23 -5.65 -14.40
CA ASN A 85 -0.54 -6.40 -15.40
C ASN A 85 -0.28 -7.93 -15.40
N SER A 86 0.44 -8.45 -14.40
CA SER A 86 0.59 -9.89 -14.21
C SER A 86 -0.66 -10.46 -13.56
N THR A 87 -0.82 -11.79 -13.64
CA THR A 87 -1.75 -12.53 -12.77
C THR A 87 -1.56 -12.03 -11.34
N ARG A 88 -2.59 -11.36 -10.79
CA ARG A 88 -2.56 -10.92 -9.39
C ARG A 88 -2.46 -12.17 -8.53
N PHE A 89 -1.45 -12.24 -7.66
CA PHE A 89 -1.36 -13.36 -6.71
C PHE A 89 -2.22 -13.07 -5.49
N PHE A 90 -2.51 -11.79 -5.22
CA PHE A 90 -3.46 -11.34 -4.22
C PHE A 90 -4.56 -10.49 -4.85
N GLU A 91 -5.81 -10.76 -4.46
CA GLU A 91 -6.98 -9.91 -4.77
C GLU A 91 -7.48 -9.21 -3.50
N PRO A 92 -6.75 -8.22 -2.97
CA PRO A 92 -7.32 -7.40 -1.92
C PRO A 92 -8.37 -6.45 -2.49
N ASP A 93 -9.43 -6.22 -1.73
CA ASP A 93 -10.44 -5.18 -1.99
C ASP A 93 -9.87 -3.76 -1.72
N LEU A 94 -8.55 -3.56 -1.89
CA LEU A 94 -7.86 -2.31 -1.65
C LEU A 94 -7.42 -1.69 -2.99
N PRO A 95 -7.88 -0.47 -3.31
CA PRO A 95 -7.53 0.17 -4.57
C PRO A 95 -6.07 0.62 -4.62
N PHE A 96 -5.39 0.81 -3.47
CA PHE A 96 -4.02 1.33 -3.40
C PHE A 96 -3.18 0.52 -2.41
N TYR A 97 -2.30 -0.34 -2.92
CA TYR A 97 -1.34 -1.06 -2.09
C TYR A 97 -0.02 -1.37 -2.80
N MET A 98 1.01 -1.56 -1.97
CA MET A 98 2.32 -2.13 -2.31
C MET A 98 2.76 -3.09 -1.20
N ILE A 99 3.21 -4.27 -1.57
CA ILE A 99 3.75 -5.29 -0.69
C ILE A 99 5.24 -5.40 -0.93
N VAL A 100 6.02 -5.44 0.15
CA VAL A 100 7.45 -5.77 0.12
C VAL A 100 7.67 -7.01 0.98
N SER A 101 8.26 -8.05 0.41
CA SER A 101 8.53 -9.30 1.11
C SER A 101 9.94 -9.77 0.87
N ILE A 102 10.49 -10.53 1.80
CA ILE A 102 11.74 -11.25 1.63
C ILE A 102 11.51 -12.74 1.86
N SER A 103 12.26 -13.59 1.14
CA SER A 103 12.29 -15.01 1.43
C SER A 103 13.65 -15.61 1.14
N ASN A 104 13.83 -16.85 1.60
CA ASN A 104 14.91 -17.70 1.12
C ASN A 104 14.82 -17.87 -0.41
N LYS A 105 15.94 -17.70 -1.14
CA LYS A 105 16.06 -17.88 -2.59
C LYS A 105 15.60 -19.28 -3.03
N SER A 106 15.77 -20.26 -2.16
CA SER A 106 15.50 -21.66 -2.45
C SER A 106 14.02 -22.05 -2.37
N ASN A 107 13.13 -21.13 -1.98
CA ASN A 107 11.69 -21.33 -2.05
C ASN A 107 11.27 -21.47 -3.52
N SER A 108 10.40 -22.43 -3.80
CA SER A 108 9.86 -22.62 -5.14
C SER A 108 9.08 -21.38 -5.59
N LEU A 109 8.98 -21.18 -6.90
CA LEU A 109 8.23 -20.06 -7.45
C LEU A 109 6.73 -20.13 -7.10
N ILE A 110 6.20 -21.35 -6.93
CA ILE A 110 4.82 -21.65 -6.57
C ILE A 110 4.53 -21.28 -5.11
N ASN A 111 5.48 -21.56 -4.20
CA ASN A 111 5.34 -21.30 -2.77
C ASN A 111 6.10 -20.04 -2.33
N ARG A 112 6.42 -19.16 -3.28
CA ARG A 112 7.32 -18.01 -3.06
C ARG A 112 6.80 -16.99 -2.05
N TRP A 113 5.50 -17.04 -1.78
CA TRP A 113 4.80 -16.18 -0.85
C TRP A 113 4.45 -16.93 0.46
N GLU A 114 4.45 -18.26 0.44
CA GLU A 114 4.20 -19.06 1.62
C GLU A 114 5.26 -18.76 2.69
N LYS A 115 4.81 -18.53 3.93
CA LYS A 115 5.70 -18.28 5.10
C LYS A 115 6.69 -17.14 4.94
N SER A 116 6.41 -16.20 4.03
CA SER A 116 7.28 -15.06 3.79
C SER A 116 6.77 -13.87 4.60
N PRO A 117 7.60 -13.25 5.46
CA PRO A 117 7.22 -12.01 6.12
C PRO A 117 7.05 -10.90 5.08
N PHE A 118 6.17 -9.94 5.36
CA PHE A 118 5.97 -8.81 4.46
C PHE A 118 5.64 -7.50 5.17
N LEU A 119 5.94 -6.41 4.48
CA LEU A 119 5.42 -5.08 4.76
C LEU A 119 4.31 -4.78 3.77
N LEU A 120 3.23 -4.17 4.27
CA LEU A 120 2.15 -3.63 3.46
C LEU A 120 2.17 -2.11 3.56
N ILE A 121 2.35 -1.44 2.42
CA ILE A 121 2.14 -0.01 2.29
C ILE A 121 0.77 0.17 1.63
N LYS A 122 -0.17 0.75 2.36
CA LYS A 122 -1.55 0.97 1.94
C LYS A 122 -1.81 2.45 1.73
N GLY A 123 -2.55 2.77 0.66
CA GLY A 123 -3.05 4.11 0.42
C GLY A 123 -4.51 4.22 0.84
N ASN A 124 -4.82 5.20 1.69
CA ASN A 124 -6.18 5.53 2.11
C ASN A 124 -6.57 6.88 1.51
N HIS A 125 -7.29 6.83 0.39
CA HIS A 125 -7.64 8.03 -0.38
C HIS A 125 -8.69 8.90 0.28
N GLU A 126 -9.56 8.34 1.12
CA GLU A 126 -10.59 9.09 1.85
C GLU A 126 -9.92 10.03 2.86
N ASN A 127 -8.92 9.50 3.57
CA ASN A 127 -8.13 10.28 4.53
C ASN A 127 -6.91 10.96 3.89
N GLY A 128 -6.59 10.68 2.63
CA GLY A 128 -5.40 11.18 1.95
C GLY A 128 -4.09 10.75 2.61
N THR A 129 -4.03 9.50 3.10
CA THR A 129 -2.90 8.99 3.90
C THR A 129 -2.23 7.78 3.29
N VAL A 130 -0.95 7.62 3.59
CA VAL A 130 -0.15 6.42 3.32
C VAL A 130 0.16 5.77 4.66
N GLU A 131 -0.14 4.48 4.76
CA GLU A 131 -0.11 3.68 5.98
C GLU A 131 0.89 2.53 5.80
N LEU A 132 1.80 2.32 6.75
CA LEU A 132 2.76 1.21 6.76
C LEU A 132 2.39 0.17 7.83
N PHE A 133 2.30 -1.09 7.42
CA PHE A 133 2.01 -2.23 8.29
C PHE A 133 3.15 -3.25 8.22
N ASP A 134 3.54 -3.78 9.38
CA ASP A 134 4.41 -4.95 9.51
C ASP A 134 3.56 -6.19 9.71
N VAL A 135 3.47 -7.00 8.65
CA VAL A 135 2.63 -8.17 8.65
C VAL A 135 3.49 -9.41 8.74
N ASN A 136 3.49 -10.00 9.92
CA ASN A 136 4.28 -11.18 10.22
C ASN A 136 3.53 -12.50 9.96
N GLN A 137 2.44 -12.45 9.18
CA GLN A 137 1.62 -13.59 8.78
C GLN A 137 1.99 -14.04 7.35
N ASP A 138 1.77 -15.32 7.05
CA ASP A 138 2.12 -15.90 5.74
C ASP A 138 1.29 -15.28 4.62
N LEU A 139 1.89 -15.02 3.45
CA LEU A 139 1.18 -14.33 2.39
C LEU A 139 0.00 -15.11 1.79
N THR A 140 -0.02 -16.44 1.91
CA THR A 140 -1.18 -17.27 1.51
C THR A 140 -2.47 -16.85 2.23
N TYR A 141 -2.34 -16.18 3.39
CA TYR A 141 -3.45 -15.62 4.15
C TYR A 141 -3.60 -14.10 3.97
N VAL A 142 -2.83 -13.42 3.11
CA VAL A 142 -2.90 -11.94 2.92
C VAL A 142 -4.30 -11.47 2.54
N SER A 143 -5.02 -12.19 1.70
CA SER A 143 -6.41 -11.82 1.35
C SER A 143 -7.31 -11.81 2.58
N SER A 144 -7.13 -12.79 3.48
CA SER A 144 -7.80 -12.85 4.78
C SER A 144 -7.24 -11.84 5.78
N PHE A 145 -5.94 -11.58 5.78
CA PHE A 145 -5.27 -10.59 6.63
C PHE A 145 -5.75 -9.18 6.28
N ILE A 146 -5.80 -8.82 5.00
CA ILE A 146 -6.30 -7.53 4.55
C ILE A 146 -7.77 -7.39 4.94
N LYS A 147 -8.61 -8.40 4.71
CA LYS A 147 -10.02 -8.37 5.14
C LYS A 147 -10.20 -8.24 6.66
N LYS A 148 -9.29 -8.80 7.47
CA LYS A 148 -9.38 -8.81 8.95
C LYS A 148 -8.61 -7.70 9.66
N ASN A 149 -7.51 -7.21 9.09
CA ASN A 149 -6.54 -6.29 9.70
C ASN A 149 -6.45 -4.94 8.97
N VAL A 150 -7.32 -4.67 7.98
CA VAL A 150 -7.64 -3.29 7.59
C VAL A 150 -8.13 -2.45 8.78
N TRP A 151 -8.47 -3.10 9.92
CA TRP A 151 -8.87 -2.49 11.19
C TRP A 151 -7.76 -2.34 12.24
N ASP A 152 -6.55 -2.87 12.01
CA ASP A 152 -5.45 -2.72 12.98
C ASP A 152 -4.71 -1.40 12.77
N PHE A 153 -3.99 -0.91 13.77
CA PHE A 153 -3.30 0.39 13.66
C PHE A 153 -2.00 0.27 12.84
N PRO A 154 -1.78 1.17 11.86
CA PRO A 154 -0.52 1.20 11.13
C PRO A 154 0.64 1.55 12.07
N ILE A 155 1.83 1.04 11.75
CA ILE A 155 3.06 1.38 12.48
C ILE A 155 3.40 2.84 12.25
N GLU A 156 3.19 3.31 11.03
CA GLU A 156 3.37 4.68 10.64
C GLU A 156 2.27 5.10 9.67
N GLN A 157 1.82 6.35 9.80
CA GLN A 157 0.79 6.94 8.95
C GLN A 157 1.13 8.40 8.67
N PHE A 158 1.16 8.76 7.39
CA PHE A 158 1.45 10.13 6.95
C PHE A 158 0.41 10.61 5.94
N LYS A 159 0.18 11.91 5.87
CA LYS A 159 -0.53 12.50 4.73
C LYS A 159 0.33 12.35 3.47
N ILE A 160 -0.31 12.10 2.34
CA ILE A 160 0.40 11.76 1.08
C ILE A 160 1.25 12.93 0.54
N ASP A 161 0.86 14.16 0.83
CA ASP A 161 1.60 15.38 0.51
C ASP A 161 2.79 15.66 1.45
N GLU A 162 2.75 15.11 2.67
CA GLU A 162 3.84 15.16 3.64
C GLU A 162 4.78 13.95 3.54
N TYR A 163 4.38 12.92 2.79
CA TYR A 163 5.13 11.68 2.66
C TYR A 163 6.54 11.91 2.08
N LYS A 164 7.52 11.34 2.77
CA LYS A 164 8.89 11.16 2.28
C LYS A 164 9.33 9.74 2.59
N PHE A 165 9.95 9.06 1.64
CA PHE A 165 10.41 7.68 1.85
C PHE A 165 11.37 7.52 3.03
N THR A 166 12.15 8.56 3.34
CA THR A 166 13.03 8.60 4.51
C THR A 166 12.30 8.38 5.83
N LEU A 167 10.99 8.63 5.89
CA LEU A 167 10.16 8.38 7.08
C LEU A 167 9.89 6.88 7.26
N PHE A 168 9.70 6.12 6.18
CA PHE A 168 9.51 4.66 6.26
C PHE A 168 10.82 3.90 6.37
N LYS A 169 11.91 4.44 5.84
CA LYS A 169 13.20 3.75 5.74
C LYS A 169 13.66 3.08 7.05
N PRO A 170 13.64 3.73 8.24
CA PRO A 170 14.08 3.10 9.49
C PRO A 170 13.24 1.87 9.88
N HIS A 171 11.93 1.93 9.64
CA HIS A 171 11.01 0.83 9.92
C HIS A 171 11.25 -0.34 8.98
N ILE A 172 11.50 -0.05 7.70
CA ILE A 172 11.84 -1.06 6.69
C ILE A 172 13.17 -1.73 7.02
N GLU A 173 14.20 -0.98 7.42
CA GLU A 173 15.51 -1.51 7.79
C GLU A 173 15.41 -2.40 9.03
N LYS A 174 14.73 -1.94 10.09
CA LYS A 174 14.48 -2.73 11.30
C LYS A 174 13.73 -4.03 10.98
N TRP A 175 12.71 -3.96 10.13
CA TRP A 175 11.97 -5.12 9.65
C TRP A 175 12.88 -6.07 8.86
N LEU A 176 13.73 -5.54 7.97
CA LEU A 176 14.64 -6.31 7.14
C LEU A 176 15.63 -7.10 8.01
N ASP A 177 16.31 -6.44 8.94
CA ASP A 177 17.30 -7.07 9.82
C ASP A 177 16.69 -8.21 10.65
N ARG A 178 15.52 -7.94 11.25
CA ARG A 178 14.78 -8.94 12.03
C ARG A 178 14.44 -10.18 11.19
N ASN A 179 13.95 -9.97 9.97
CA ASN A 179 13.46 -11.07 9.14
C ASN A 179 14.59 -11.81 8.40
N VAL A 180 15.69 -11.14 8.04
CA VAL A 180 16.89 -11.80 7.56
C VAL A 180 17.43 -12.76 8.61
N ASN A 181 17.56 -12.30 9.86
CA ASN A 181 17.99 -13.13 10.98
C ASN A 181 17.03 -14.32 11.20
N ARG A 182 15.72 -14.09 11.13
CA ARG A 182 14.71 -15.16 11.24
C ARG A 182 14.87 -16.22 10.13
N ILE A 183 15.09 -15.80 8.89
CA ILE A 183 15.29 -16.72 7.76
C ILE A 183 16.56 -17.54 7.97
N HIS A 184 17.69 -16.90 8.32
CA HIS A 184 18.96 -17.60 8.55
C HIS A 184 18.89 -18.61 9.69
N ASN A 185 18.11 -18.31 10.73
CA ASN A 185 17.93 -19.20 11.88
C ASN A 185 16.89 -20.30 11.65
N SER A 186 16.13 -20.26 10.55
CA SER A 186 15.12 -21.28 10.27
C SER A 186 15.72 -22.64 9.92
N GLU A 187 15.10 -23.73 10.38
CA GLU A 187 15.55 -25.09 10.07
C GLU A 187 15.63 -25.36 8.57
N SER A 188 14.67 -24.84 7.79
CA SER A 188 14.63 -25.03 6.35
C SER A 188 15.84 -24.40 5.66
N TYR A 189 16.28 -23.22 6.12
CA TYR A 189 17.50 -22.58 5.65
C TYR A 189 18.74 -23.38 6.04
N LYS A 190 18.88 -23.73 7.32
CA LYS A 190 20.03 -24.49 7.84
C LYS A 190 20.20 -25.85 7.15
N LYS A 191 19.13 -26.65 7.07
CA LYS A 191 19.14 -27.98 6.41
C LYS A 191 19.56 -27.88 4.95
N LYS A 192 19.05 -26.89 4.21
CA LYS A 192 19.30 -26.76 2.76
C LYS A 192 20.71 -26.27 2.44
N TYR A 193 21.27 -25.43 3.30
CA TYR A 193 22.63 -24.91 3.13
C TYR A 193 23.68 -25.66 3.94
N LYS A 194 23.33 -26.80 4.56
CA LYS A 194 24.21 -27.64 5.39
C LYS A 194 24.93 -26.84 6.48
N ILE A 195 24.21 -25.90 7.10
CA ILE A 195 24.73 -25.09 8.21
C ILE A 195 24.38 -25.86 9.48
N VAL A 196 25.43 -26.27 10.21
CA VAL A 196 25.34 -26.98 11.51
C VAL A 196 24.80 -26.05 12.58
#